data_AF-A0A8H2XDW5-F1
#
_entry.id   AF-A0A8H2XDW5-F1
#
_cell.length_a   1.000
_cell.length_b   1.000
_cell.length_c   1.000
_cell.angle_alpha   90.00
_cell.angle_beta   90.00
_cell.angle_gamma   90.00
#
_symmetry.space_group_name_H-M   'P 1'
#
loop_
_entity.id
_entity.type
_entity.pdbx_description
1 polymer ?
#
loop_
_entity_poly.entity_id
_entity_poly.type
_entity_poly.pdbx_seq_one_letter_code
_entity_poly.pdbx_strand_id
1 'polypeptide(L)'
;MRILLGTAFALTASVVAFPAMGDALRKEAAGCPFAKNVAKVKRESNTAPLATFDAVKQKVDVSGEHAFRPPTAGDKRGPCPGLNALANHGYLPHNGVTPLTQAIEATNKVFGMGIDLGTVLSVYSRIVNAAVYDGNPLTLQWSIGGSPGGLVLPPLLSAPQGLSGSHNKYEGDASATRADAYMNNGDASSLNLTYFKQLYNLQPEGASDANFNYDVIIQHRANRRQTSVSTNPHFFNGPFSGFIALPAAYSFITRFMSNHSAEAPDGVLNHEVLKSFYGVSGSGSSLVYQQGYEASLTSRIPDNWYKRPIDYSIPLYAVDLLYAGLKHPEFLSIGGNTGKVNSFAGVNVGDITGGVYNSVNLLQGNNLVCFAFQAAQQAIPDVLKGLLGDLTAALGLWTTKITPILSGLSCPELTKYDGSVFGTYPGSGGGAL
;
A
#
# COMPACT_ATOMS: atom_id res chain seq x y z
N MET A 1 -44.14 14.69 -66.99
CA MET A 1 -42.95 15.51 -67.26
C MET A 1 -42.21 15.71 -65.95
N ARG A 2 -40.89 15.52 -65.95
CA ARG A 2 -39.94 15.46 -64.81
C ARG A 2 -40.20 16.58 -63.77
N ILE A 3 -39.95 16.36 -62.47
CA ILE A 3 -38.64 16.59 -61.83
C ILE A 3 -38.49 15.72 -60.57
N LEU A 4 -37.36 14.99 -60.51
CA LEU A 4 -36.75 14.43 -59.30
C LEU A 4 -36.07 15.57 -58.51
N LEU A 5 -36.24 15.60 -57.19
CA LEU A 5 -35.19 16.12 -56.30
C LEU A 5 -35.07 15.17 -55.09
N GLY A 6 -33.92 14.51 -54.99
CA GLY A 6 -33.56 13.65 -53.88
C GLY A 6 -33.11 14.46 -52.67
N THR A 7 -33.58 14.08 -51.50
CA THR A 7 -33.08 14.54 -50.21
C THR A 7 -32.19 13.47 -49.59
N ALA A 8 -30.91 13.80 -49.42
CA ALA A 8 -29.92 12.99 -48.72
C ALA A 8 -30.29 12.83 -47.24
N PHE A 9 -30.28 11.59 -46.75
CA PHE A 9 -30.33 11.28 -45.33
C PHE A 9 -28.93 11.49 -44.75
N ALA A 10 -28.71 12.58 -44.01
CA ALA A 10 -27.57 12.73 -43.13
C ALA A 10 -27.91 12.11 -41.77
N LEU A 11 -27.30 10.97 -41.42
CA LEU A 11 -27.29 10.49 -40.04
C LEU A 11 -26.38 11.43 -39.22
N THR A 12 -26.96 12.38 -38.51
CA THR A 12 -26.26 13.09 -37.42
C THR A 12 -26.21 12.19 -36.21
N ALA A 13 -25.04 11.63 -35.92
CA ALA A 13 -24.76 11.01 -34.63
C ALA A 13 -24.78 12.11 -33.55
N SER A 14 -25.82 12.11 -32.72
CA SER A 14 -25.90 12.95 -31.53
C SER A 14 -24.87 12.46 -30.51
N VAL A 15 -23.69 13.06 -30.50
CA VAL A 15 -22.77 12.98 -29.37
C VAL A 15 -23.45 13.69 -28.21
N VAL A 16 -23.97 12.94 -27.24
CA VAL A 16 -24.41 13.49 -25.96
C VAL A 16 -23.15 13.88 -25.20
N ALA A 17 -22.72 15.13 -25.39
CA ALA A 17 -21.74 15.76 -24.53
C ALA A 17 -22.36 15.91 -23.14
N PHE A 18 -21.82 15.20 -22.15
CA PHE A 18 -22.17 15.39 -20.74
C PHE A 18 -21.81 16.82 -20.33
N PRO A 19 -22.77 17.69 -19.96
CA PRO A 19 -22.46 19.01 -19.44
C PRO A 19 -21.93 18.87 -18.00
N ALA A 20 -20.73 19.41 -17.77
CA ALA A 20 -20.21 19.89 -16.48
C ALA A 20 -20.52 19.04 -15.22
N MET A 21 -19.68 18.02 -14.97
CA MET A 21 -19.51 17.39 -13.64
C MET A 21 -18.84 18.32 -12.59
N GLY A 22 -18.65 19.61 -12.89
CA GLY A 22 -18.02 20.57 -11.98
C GLY A 22 -18.94 21.18 -10.93
N ASP A 23 -20.24 21.34 -11.23
CA ASP A 23 -21.18 22.05 -10.35
C ASP A 23 -21.98 21.12 -9.43
N ALA A 24 -22.15 19.85 -9.79
CA ALA A 24 -22.82 18.86 -8.93
C ALA A 24 -22.03 18.58 -7.63
N LEU A 25 -20.69 18.54 -7.71
CA LEU A 25 -19.82 18.32 -6.55
C LEU A 25 -19.77 19.53 -5.58
N ARG A 26 -20.16 20.72 -6.01
CA ARG A 26 -20.17 21.93 -5.16
C ARG A 26 -21.46 22.09 -4.35
N LYS A 27 -22.58 21.52 -4.79
CA LYS A 27 -23.88 21.66 -4.12
C LYS A 27 -24.23 20.55 -3.13
N GLU A 28 -23.50 19.43 -3.10
CA GLU A 28 -23.77 18.32 -2.17
C GLU A 28 -23.01 18.37 -0.83
N ALA A 29 -22.17 19.38 -0.58
CA ALA A 29 -21.49 19.52 0.71
C ALA A 29 -22.39 20.04 1.86
N ALA A 30 -23.59 20.55 1.54
CA ALA A 30 -24.55 21.05 2.52
C ALA A 30 -25.45 19.92 3.02
N GLY A 31 -24.90 19.00 3.82
CA GLY A 31 -25.72 17.94 4.45
C GLY A 31 -24.96 16.72 4.97
N CYS A 32 -23.71 16.50 4.54
CA CYS A 32 -22.91 15.40 5.08
C CYS A 32 -22.40 15.74 6.50
N PRO A 33 -22.80 15.02 7.57
CA PRO A 33 -22.39 15.31 8.94
C PRO A 33 -20.87 15.21 9.14
N PHE A 34 -20.16 14.59 8.20
CA PHE A 34 -18.71 14.45 8.21
C PHE A 34 -17.97 15.53 7.43
N ALA A 35 -18.63 16.39 6.63
CA ALA A 35 -17.94 17.34 5.75
C ALA A 35 -17.03 18.33 6.50
N LYS A 36 -17.46 18.82 7.68
CA LYS A 36 -16.64 19.67 8.56
C LYS A 36 -15.41 18.93 9.09
N ASN A 37 -15.55 17.63 9.36
CA ASN A 37 -14.47 16.77 9.84
C ASN A 37 -13.49 16.46 8.69
N VAL A 38 -13.96 16.21 7.47
CA VAL A 38 -13.11 15.95 6.29
C VAL A 38 -12.17 17.13 6.03
N ALA A 39 -12.65 18.38 6.06
CA ALA A 39 -11.81 19.56 5.83
C ALA A 39 -10.78 19.81 6.95
N LYS A 40 -11.12 19.50 8.20
CA LYS A 40 -10.18 19.54 9.33
C LYS A 40 -9.10 18.45 9.18
N VAL A 41 -9.52 17.21 8.99
CA VAL A 41 -8.60 16.06 8.85
C VAL A 41 -7.75 16.20 7.59
N LYS A 42 -8.25 16.78 6.48
CA LYS A 42 -7.43 17.11 5.30
C LYS A 42 -6.28 18.05 5.65
N ARG A 43 -6.57 19.11 6.42
CA ARG A 43 -5.54 20.06 6.85
C ARG A 43 -4.52 19.37 7.74
N GLU A 44 -4.96 18.52 8.68
CA GLU A 44 -4.08 17.75 9.56
C GLU A 44 -3.24 16.70 8.78
N SER A 45 -3.85 16.06 7.79
CA SER A 45 -3.22 15.12 6.85
C SER A 45 -2.09 15.80 6.05
N ASN A 46 -2.32 17.06 5.69
CA ASN A 46 -1.35 17.92 5.03
C ASN A 46 -0.53 18.76 6.02
N THR A 47 -0.63 18.54 7.34
CA THR A 47 0.14 19.36 8.28
C THR A 47 1.63 18.97 8.29
N ALA A 48 2.36 19.30 7.21
CA ALA A 48 3.77 19.65 7.26
C ALA A 48 4.11 21.16 7.48
N PRO A 49 3.18 22.14 7.58
CA PRO A 49 3.50 23.57 7.49
C PRO A 49 4.13 24.17 8.75
N LEU A 50 4.43 23.36 9.79
CA LEU A 50 5.17 23.84 10.97
C LEU A 50 6.66 23.54 10.92
N ALA A 51 7.13 22.62 10.06
CA ALA A 51 8.55 22.39 9.86
C ALA A 51 9.02 23.08 8.58
N THR A 52 10.02 23.94 8.71
CA THR A 52 10.71 24.54 7.57
C THR A 52 11.55 23.49 6.85
N PHE A 53 11.35 23.36 5.54
CA PHE A 53 12.23 22.56 4.68
C PHE A 53 13.66 23.12 4.73
N ASP A 54 14.62 22.22 4.83
CA ASP A 54 16.06 22.45 4.89
C ASP A 54 16.73 21.55 3.85
N ALA A 55 17.14 22.14 2.73
CA ALA A 55 17.70 21.40 1.60
C ALA A 55 18.90 20.54 2.00
N VAL A 56 19.69 20.93 3.01
CA VAL A 56 20.85 20.15 3.45
C VAL A 56 20.40 18.91 4.20
N LYS A 57 19.43 19.04 5.11
CA LYS A 57 18.93 17.92 5.93
C LYS A 57 18.05 16.95 5.14
N GLN A 58 17.33 17.44 4.14
CA GLN A 58 16.42 16.61 3.37
C GLN A 58 17.07 15.96 2.14
N LYS A 59 18.23 16.46 1.66
CA LYS A 59 18.90 15.87 0.50
C LYS A 59 19.29 14.42 0.77
N VAL A 60 18.92 13.55 -0.17
CA VAL A 60 19.28 12.13 -0.15
C VAL A 60 20.37 11.88 -1.21
N ASP A 61 21.43 11.18 -0.82
CA ASP A 61 22.49 10.82 -1.74
C ASP A 61 22.08 9.63 -2.59
N VAL A 62 22.16 9.77 -3.92
CA VAL A 62 21.89 8.70 -4.90
C VAL A 62 23.10 8.48 -5.81
N SER A 63 24.30 8.85 -5.33
CA SER A 63 25.58 8.72 -6.01
C SER A 63 26.53 7.77 -5.26
N GLY A 64 27.71 7.50 -5.82
CA GLY A 64 28.75 6.68 -5.17
C GLY A 64 28.26 5.28 -4.80
N GLU A 65 28.32 4.94 -3.50
CA GLU A 65 27.79 3.68 -2.97
C GLU A 65 26.27 3.54 -3.14
N HIS A 66 25.57 4.67 -3.22
CA HIS A 66 24.13 4.76 -3.47
C HIS A 66 23.77 5.05 -4.94
N ALA A 67 24.74 4.95 -5.86
CA ALA A 67 24.45 5.01 -7.29
C ALA A 67 23.52 3.86 -7.70
N PHE A 68 22.55 4.16 -8.57
CA PHE A 68 21.63 3.17 -9.08
C PHE A 68 22.37 1.99 -9.73
N ARG A 69 21.98 0.78 -9.34
CA ARG A 69 22.39 -0.47 -9.98
C ARG A 69 21.12 -1.28 -10.29
N PRO A 70 20.94 -1.76 -11.53
CA PRO A 70 19.82 -2.65 -11.82
C PRO A 70 20.00 -3.94 -11.02
N PRO A 71 18.90 -4.57 -10.55
CA PRO A 71 19.00 -5.87 -9.89
C PRO A 71 19.60 -6.89 -10.86
N THR A 72 20.32 -7.88 -10.35
CA THR A 72 20.91 -8.98 -11.11
C THR A 72 20.23 -10.32 -10.80
N ALA A 73 20.49 -11.35 -11.61
CA ALA A 73 19.89 -12.66 -11.43
C ALA A 73 20.08 -13.19 -9.99
N GLY A 74 18.98 -13.43 -9.29
CA GLY A 74 18.97 -13.89 -7.89
C GLY A 74 18.59 -12.80 -6.88
N ASP A 75 18.69 -11.52 -7.24
CA ASP A 75 18.28 -10.41 -6.39
C ASP A 75 16.76 -10.37 -6.24
N LYS A 76 16.29 -10.21 -5.00
CA LYS A 76 14.87 -10.22 -4.66
C LYS A 76 14.28 -8.83 -4.78
N ARG A 77 13.24 -8.71 -5.61
CA ARG A 77 12.36 -7.55 -5.70
C ARG A 77 10.92 -8.04 -5.58
N GLY A 78 10.06 -7.19 -5.04
CA GLY A 78 8.70 -7.58 -4.68
C GLY A 78 7.66 -6.51 -5.01
N PRO A 79 6.49 -6.57 -4.35
CA PRO A 79 5.36 -5.71 -4.65
C PRO A 79 5.59 -4.25 -4.24
N CYS A 80 6.58 -3.96 -3.37
CA CYS A 80 6.84 -2.62 -2.85
C CYS A 80 7.86 -1.85 -3.72
N PRO A 81 7.45 -0.85 -4.53
CA PRO A 81 8.37 -0.07 -5.35
C PRO A 81 9.40 0.71 -4.53
N GLY A 82 9.05 1.20 -3.32
CA GLY A 82 9.97 1.91 -2.44
C GLY A 82 11.13 1.03 -1.97
N LEU A 83 10.85 -0.17 -1.46
CA LEU A 83 11.89 -1.12 -1.05
C LEU A 83 12.74 -1.59 -2.23
N ASN A 84 12.12 -1.79 -3.40
CA ASN A 84 12.85 -2.13 -4.63
C ASN A 84 13.86 -1.04 -4.99
N ALA A 85 13.45 0.24 -4.92
CA ALA A 85 14.33 1.37 -5.17
C ALA A 85 15.47 1.46 -4.15
N LEU A 86 15.19 1.26 -2.85
CA LEU A 86 16.23 1.24 -1.82
C LEU A 86 17.29 0.17 -2.06
N ALA A 87 16.88 -1.05 -2.43
CA ALA A 87 17.82 -2.13 -2.74
C ALA A 87 18.62 -1.84 -4.02
N ASN A 88 18.00 -1.26 -5.05
CA ASN A 88 18.68 -0.84 -6.28
C ASN A 88 19.71 0.28 -6.06
N HIS A 89 19.56 1.07 -5.00
CA HIS A 89 20.50 2.11 -4.58
C HIS A 89 21.36 1.71 -3.37
N GLY A 90 21.43 0.42 -3.02
CA GLY A 90 22.31 -0.05 -1.94
C GLY A 90 21.99 0.47 -0.53
N TYR A 91 20.84 1.12 -0.33
CA TYR A 91 20.34 1.48 1.01
C TYR A 91 19.90 0.25 1.80
N LEU A 92 19.37 -0.75 1.09
CA LEU A 92 19.20 -2.12 1.56
C LEU A 92 20.25 -3.01 0.88
N PRO A 93 20.53 -4.21 1.42
CA PRO A 93 21.35 -5.19 0.72
C PRO A 93 20.78 -5.43 -0.68
N HIS A 94 21.66 -5.35 -1.69
CA HIS A 94 21.22 -5.33 -3.10
C HIS A 94 20.46 -6.60 -3.49
N ASN A 95 20.77 -7.72 -2.83
CA ASN A 95 20.09 -9.01 -2.97
C ASN A 95 18.63 -9.01 -2.49
N GLY A 96 18.15 -7.94 -1.84
CA GLY A 96 16.78 -7.82 -1.37
C GLY A 96 16.44 -8.62 -0.11
N VAL A 97 17.45 -9.14 0.60
CA VAL A 97 17.28 -9.77 1.92
C VAL A 97 17.89 -8.86 2.96
N THR A 98 17.06 -8.26 3.82
CA THR A 98 17.48 -7.16 4.69
C THR A 98 17.22 -7.45 6.16
N PRO A 99 18.13 -7.04 7.07
CA PRO A 99 17.85 -6.95 8.49
C PRO A 99 16.75 -5.94 8.79
N LEU A 100 15.96 -6.23 9.83
CA LEU A 100 14.89 -5.36 10.29
C LEU A 100 15.35 -3.91 10.56
N THR A 101 16.48 -3.71 11.24
CA THR A 101 16.99 -2.38 11.58
C THR A 101 17.40 -1.59 10.35
N GLN A 102 18.05 -2.25 9.38
CA GLN A 102 18.46 -1.62 8.14
C GLN A 102 17.25 -1.16 7.31
N ALA A 103 16.16 -1.94 7.30
CA ALA A 103 14.92 -1.53 6.65
C ALA A 103 14.31 -0.27 7.28
N ILE A 104 14.30 -0.19 8.62
CA ILE A 104 13.80 0.96 9.37
C ILE A 104 14.64 2.21 9.07
N GLU A 105 15.96 2.08 9.17
CA GLU A 105 16.90 3.18 8.96
C GLU A 105 16.86 3.68 7.51
N ALA A 106 16.85 2.77 6.53
CA ALA A 106 16.82 3.13 5.11
C ALA A 106 15.51 3.86 4.73
N THR A 107 14.36 3.37 5.19
CA THR A 107 13.07 4.01 4.92
C THR A 107 12.95 5.38 5.59
N ASN A 108 13.51 5.57 6.79
CA ASN A 108 13.62 6.88 7.41
C ASN A 108 14.58 7.81 6.65
N LYS A 109 15.76 7.31 6.29
CA LYS A 109 16.82 8.09 5.64
C LYS A 109 16.42 8.58 4.25
N VAL A 110 15.69 7.78 3.47
CA VAL A 110 15.36 8.11 2.08
C VAL A 110 13.98 8.74 1.91
N PHE A 111 13.01 8.31 2.73
CA PHE A 111 11.61 8.74 2.56
C PHE A 111 11.10 9.58 3.73
N GLY A 112 11.79 9.60 4.87
CA GLY A 112 11.28 10.18 6.10
C GLY A 112 10.13 9.34 6.66
N MET A 113 10.18 8.01 6.56
CA MET A 113 9.26 7.14 7.30
C MET A 113 9.58 7.24 8.80
N GLY A 114 8.58 7.50 9.65
CA GLY A 114 8.75 7.51 11.10
C GLY A 114 9.29 6.19 11.62
N ILE A 115 10.19 6.24 12.60
CA ILE A 115 10.81 5.05 13.18
C ILE A 115 9.76 4.12 13.80
N ASP A 116 8.69 4.68 14.36
CA ASP A 116 7.54 3.94 14.86
C ASP A 116 6.86 3.13 13.76
N LEU A 117 6.47 3.77 12.65
CA LEU A 117 5.82 3.12 11.52
C LEU A 117 6.74 2.10 10.84
N GLY A 118 8.01 2.47 10.59
CA GLY A 118 9.01 1.58 10.01
C GLY A 118 9.25 0.35 10.88
N THR A 119 9.27 0.52 12.21
CA THR A 119 9.40 -0.59 13.15
C THR A 119 8.23 -1.56 13.02
N VAL A 120 6.98 -1.07 13.01
CA VAL A 120 5.83 -1.97 12.91
C VAL A 120 5.82 -2.76 11.61
N LEU A 121 6.03 -2.08 10.48
CA LEU A 121 6.03 -2.73 9.17
C LEU A 121 7.16 -3.74 9.02
N SER A 122 8.35 -3.43 9.53
CA SER A 122 9.52 -4.32 9.42
C SER A 122 9.43 -5.52 10.37
N VAL A 123 8.96 -5.31 11.61
CA VAL A 123 8.68 -6.41 12.57
C VAL A 123 7.63 -7.34 12.01
N TYR A 124 6.51 -6.79 11.54
CA TYR A 124 5.44 -7.61 11.00
C TYR A 124 5.91 -8.34 9.72
N SER A 125 6.65 -7.67 8.82
CA SER A 125 7.30 -8.31 7.67
C SER A 125 8.19 -9.48 8.09
N ARG A 126 8.98 -9.34 9.17
CA ARG A 126 9.81 -10.41 9.71
C ARG A 126 9.01 -11.56 10.32
N ILE A 127 7.88 -11.28 10.96
CA ILE A 127 6.99 -12.30 11.53
C ILE A 127 6.35 -13.11 10.39
N VAL A 128 5.78 -12.44 9.40
CA VAL A 128 5.01 -13.11 8.34
C VAL A 128 5.89 -13.78 7.27
N ASN A 129 7.14 -13.35 7.15
CA ASN A 129 8.13 -13.90 6.21
C ASN A 129 9.31 -14.55 6.92
N ALA A 130 9.08 -15.10 8.13
CA ALA A 130 10.15 -15.67 8.94
C ALA A 130 10.90 -16.75 8.16
N ALA A 131 12.18 -16.48 7.92
CA ALA A 131 13.11 -17.41 7.31
C ALA A 131 14.14 -17.80 8.36
N VAL A 132 14.38 -19.09 8.55
CA VAL A 132 15.59 -19.56 9.22
C VAL A 132 16.69 -19.55 8.18
N TYR A 133 17.36 -18.41 8.04
CA TYR A 133 18.68 -18.39 7.41
C TYR A 133 19.67 -18.98 8.40
N ASP A 134 20.68 -19.69 7.88
CA ASP A 134 21.94 -20.06 8.55
C ASP A 134 21.89 -20.70 9.95
N GLY A 135 20.71 -21.05 10.48
CA GLY A 135 20.53 -21.51 11.84
C GLY A 135 20.68 -20.44 12.92
N ASN A 136 20.82 -19.15 12.56
CA ASN A 136 20.92 -18.05 13.51
C ASN A 136 19.60 -17.26 13.62
N PRO A 137 18.74 -17.56 14.60
CA PRO A 137 17.48 -16.84 14.80
C PRO A 137 17.65 -15.35 15.15
N LEU A 138 18.87 -14.88 15.46
CA LEU A 138 19.17 -13.50 15.86
C LEU A 138 19.29 -12.51 14.70
N THR A 139 19.47 -12.98 13.46
CA THR A 139 19.74 -12.06 12.34
C THR A 139 18.51 -11.27 11.90
N LEU A 140 17.30 -11.65 12.35
CA LEU A 140 16.01 -10.95 12.13
C LEU A 140 15.81 -10.44 10.68
N GLN A 141 16.30 -11.21 9.68
CA GLN A 141 16.25 -10.82 8.27
C GLN A 141 14.95 -11.26 7.61
N TRP A 142 14.56 -10.57 6.54
CA TRP A 142 13.40 -10.89 5.71
C TRP A 142 13.63 -10.46 4.26
N SER A 143 12.92 -11.10 3.32
CA SER A 143 13.02 -10.80 1.87
C SER A 143 11.98 -9.77 1.45
N ILE A 144 12.41 -8.70 0.78
CA ILE A 144 11.53 -7.68 0.21
C ILE A 144 10.76 -8.17 -1.03
N GLY A 145 11.10 -9.36 -1.53
CA GLY A 145 10.51 -10.02 -2.69
C GLY A 145 10.36 -11.52 -2.49
N GLY A 146 10.46 -12.31 -3.55
CA GLY A 146 10.28 -13.77 -3.52
C GLY A 146 11.19 -14.55 -2.58
N SER A 147 11.06 -15.88 -2.64
CA SER A 147 11.75 -16.77 -1.71
C SER A 147 13.27 -16.52 -1.69
N PRO A 148 13.84 -16.28 -0.51
CA PRO A 148 15.27 -16.12 -0.30
C PRO A 148 15.99 -17.46 -0.09
N GLY A 149 15.30 -18.59 -0.31
CA GLY A 149 15.77 -19.92 0.08
C GLY A 149 15.56 -20.18 1.58
N GLY A 150 16.04 -21.31 2.08
CA GLY A 150 15.92 -21.68 3.49
C GLY A 150 15.65 -23.18 3.68
N LEU A 151 15.62 -23.62 4.94
CA LEU A 151 15.31 -25.01 5.28
C LEU A 151 13.85 -25.33 4.96
N VAL A 152 13.62 -26.41 4.20
CA VAL A 152 12.30 -26.92 3.83
C VAL A 152 12.18 -28.33 4.40
N LEU A 153 11.22 -28.56 5.30
CA LEU A 153 10.92 -29.89 5.88
C LEU A 153 9.41 -30.15 5.78
N PRO A 154 8.87 -30.49 4.61
CA PRO A 154 7.44 -30.73 4.45
C PRO A 154 7.00 -31.95 5.27
N PRO A 155 5.80 -31.96 5.89
CA PRO A 155 4.78 -30.90 5.92
C PRO A 155 5.02 -29.84 7.02
N LEU A 156 6.09 -29.97 7.80
CA LEU A 156 6.36 -29.20 9.01
C LEU A 156 6.89 -27.77 8.72
N LEU A 157 7.61 -27.59 7.61
CA LEU A 157 8.27 -26.35 7.20
C LEU A 157 8.16 -26.15 5.69
N SER A 158 7.51 -25.06 5.31
CA SER A 158 7.58 -24.51 3.95
C SER A 158 8.72 -23.48 3.84
N ALA A 159 9.24 -23.28 2.63
CA ALA A 159 10.23 -22.24 2.39
C ALA A 159 9.61 -20.85 2.66
N PRO A 160 10.35 -19.91 3.26
CA PRO A 160 9.92 -18.53 3.34
C PRO A 160 9.71 -17.99 1.91
N GLN A 161 8.60 -17.31 1.67
CA GLN A 161 8.27 -16.79 0.34
C GLN A 161 8.58 -15.30 0.16
N GLY A 162 8.95 -14.64 1.27
CA GLY A 162 9.11 -13.18 1.33
C GLY A 162 7.83 -12.43 0.93
N LEU A 163 7.92 -11.11 0.78
CA LEU A 163 6.72 -10.30 0.53
C LEU A 163 5.90 -10.76 -0.69
N SER A 164 6.56 -11.33 -1.70
CA SER A 164 5.87 -11.78 -2.92
C SER A 164 4.91 -12.96 -2.71
N GLY A 165 5.16 -13.83 -1.72
CA GLY A 165 4.26 -14.94 -1.39
C GLY A 165 3.58 -14.76 -0.03
N SER A 166 3.35 -13.50 0.36
CA SER A 166 2.71 -13.14 1.63
C SER A 166 1.23 -12.80 1.44
N HIS A 167 0.57 -13.34 0.41
CA HIS A 167 -0.82 -13.05 0.07
C HIS A 167 -1.75 -13.21 1.28
N ASN A 168 -2.54 -12.18 1.55
CA ASN A 168 -3.41 -12.00 2.71
C ASN A 168 -2.76 -12.09 4.10
N LYS A 169 -1.43 -12.19 4.16
CA LYS A 169 -0.62 -12.03 5.38
C LYS A 169 -0.07 -10.62 5.48
N TYR A 170 0.48 -10.09 4.37
CA TYR A 170 1.00 -8.73 4.24
C TYR A 170 0.59 -8.14 2.88
N GLU A 171 0.96 -8.82 1.79
CA GLU A 171 0.46 -8.55 0.45
C GLU A 171 -1.06 -8.79 0.43
N GLY A 172 -1.79 -8.03 -0.38
CA GLY A 172 -3.25 -8.12 -0.45
C GLY A 172 -3.82 -7.55 -1.75
N ASP A 173 -5.08 -7.93 -1.98
CA ASP A 173 -5.84 -7.51 -3.16
C ASP A 173 -6.04 -6.00 -3.27
N ALA A 174 -6.48 -5.55 -4.45
CA ALA A 174 -6.74 -4.15 -4.78
C ALA A 174 -5.50 -3.24 -4.67
N SER A 175 -4.30 -3.83 -4.81
CA SER A 175 -3.04 -3.11 -4.93
C SER A 175 -3.08 -2.06 -6.05
N ALA A 176 -2.38 -0.94 -5.82
CA ALA A 176 -2.43 0.23 -6.72
C ALA A 176 -2.03 -0.09 -8.16
N THR A 177 -0.99 -0.90 -8.35
CA THR A 177 -0.47 -1.22 -9.69
C THR A 177 -0.09 -2.70 -9.85
N ARG A 178 -0.46 -3.55 -8.89
CA ARG A 178 -0.21 -5.01 -8.93
C ARG A 178 -1.55 -5.71 -9.08
N ALA A 179 -1.52 -6.90 -9.67
CA ALA A 179 -2.71 -7.73 -9.78
C ALA A 179 -3.02 -8.42 -8.45
N ASP A 180 -4.30 -8.72 -8.26
CA ASP A 180 -4.76 -9.62 -7.21
C ASP A 180 -4.21 -11.03 -7.49
N ALA A 181 -3.66 -11.72 -6.50
CA ALA A 181 -2.94 -12.98 -6.70
C ALA A 181 -3.80 -14.05 -7.40
N TYR A 182 -5.05 -14.20 -6.97
CA TYR A 182 -6.04 -15.12 -7.57
C TYR A 182 -6.36 -14.80 -9.04
N MET A 183 -6.10 -13.57 -9.49
CA MET A 183 -6.38 -13.12 -10.85
C MET A 183 -5.16 -13.17 -11.76
N ASN A 184 -4.01 -13.59 -11.24
CA ASN A 184 -2.75 -13.55 -11.97
C ASN A 184 -1.83 -14.75 -11.63
N ASN A 185 -2.40 -15.94 -11.47
CA ASN A 185 -1.66 -17.19 -11.22
C ASN A 185 -0.69 -17.06 -10.02
N GLY A 186 -1.13 -16.43 -8.94
CA GLY A 186 -0.33 -16.20 -7.73
C GLY A 186 0.62 -15.00 -7.80
N ASP A 187 0.85 -14.39 -8.96
CA ASP A 187 1.73 -13.22 -9.08
C ASP A 187 1.02 -11.92 -8.71
N ALA A 188 1.20 -11.50 -7.45
CA ALA A 188 0.80 -10.19 -6.96
C ALA A 188 1.97 -9.20 -6.80
N SER A 189 3.13 -9.49 -7.41
CA SER A 189 4.34 -8.67 -7.28
C SER A 189 4.67 -7.87 -8.53
N SER A 190 4.48 -8.46 -9.71
CA SER A 190 4.76 -7.81 -10.99
C SER A 190 3.82 -6.64 -11.23
N LEU A 191 4.36 -5.57 -11.81
CA LEU A 191 3.56 -4.42 -12.17
C LEU A 191 2.59 -4.78 -13.30
N ASN A 192 1.31 -4.49 -13.06
CA ASN A 192 0.26 -4.57 -14.06
C ASN A 192 0.12 -3.20 -14.75
N LEU A 193 0.55 -3.13 -16.00
CA LEU A 193 0.60 -1.87 -16.77
C LEU A 193 -0.79 -1.25 -16.97
N THR A 194 -1.86 -2.05 -17.01
CA THR A 194 -3.24 -1.55 -17.08
C THR A 194 -3.58 -0.75 -15.83
N TYR A 195 -3.26 -1.27 -14.64
CA TYR A 195 -3.53 -0.58 -13.37
C TYR A 195 -2.59 0.61 -13.14
N PHE A 196 -1.34 0.54 -13.60
CA PHE A 196 -0.47 1.70 -13.63
C PHE A 196 -1.04 2.81 -14.53
N LYS A 197 -1.50 2.48 -15.74
CA LYS A 197 -2.12 3.45 -16.66
C LYS A 197 -3.39 4.08 -16.08
N GLN A 198 -4.20 3.32 -15.33
CA GLN A 198 -5.35 3.87 -14.60
C GLN A 198 -4.94 4.98 -13.64
N LEU A 199 -3.87 4.78 -12.84
CA LEU A 199 -3.33 5.82 -11.96
C LEU A 199 -2.75 6.99 -12.77
N TYR A 200 -1.86 6.68 -13.71
CA TYR A 200 -1.14 7.66 -14.54
C TYR A 200 -2.09 8.66 -15.21
N ASN A 201 -3.21 8.17 -15.73
CA ASN A 201 -4.18 8.96 -16.48
C ASN A 201 -5.12 9.81 -15.60
N LEU A 202 -5.02 9.73 -14.25
CA LEU A 202 -5.75 10.63 -13.37
C LEU A 202 -5.17 12.05 -13.36
N GLN A 203 -3.98 12.24 -13.93
CA GLN A 203 -3.37 13.55 -14.14
C GLN A 203 -2.99 13.72 -15.61
N PRO A 204 -3.18 14.91 -16.22
CA PRO A 204 -2.74 15.18 -17.59
C PRO A 204 -1.22 15.08 -17.70
N GLU A 205 -0.74 14.25 -18.63
CA GLU A 205 0.69 14.13 -18.91
C GLU A 205 1.26 15.46 -19.43
N GLY A 206 2.42 15.86 -18.92
CA GLY A 206 3.10 17.10 -19.30
C GLY A 206 2.53 18.37 -18.67
N ALA A 207 1.49 18.29 -17.84
CA ALA A 207 1.02 19.44 -17.07
C ALA A 207 2.08 19.86 -16.05
N SER A 208 2.45 21.14 -16.06
CA SER A 208 3.49 21.68 -15.16
C SER A 208 3.12 21.65 -13.69
N ASP A 209 1.81 21.57 -13.40
CA ASP A 209 1.22 21.47 -12.07
C ASP A 209 0.73 20.05 -11.74
N ALA A 210 1.07 19.04 -12.55
CA ALA A 210 0.72 17.64 -12.29
C ALA A 210 1.26 17.20 -10.92
N ASN A 211 0.34 16.89 -10.02
CA ASN A 211 0.66 16.35 -8.71
C ASN A 211 -0.31 15.22 -8.35
N PHE A 212 0.19 13.99 -8.25
CA PHE A 212 -0.54 12.85 -7.71
C PHE A 212 -0.63 12.96 -6.18
N ASN A 213 -1.31 14.02 -5.72
CA ASN A 213 -1.58 14.27 -4.32
C ASN A 213 -2.50 13.19 -3.73
N TYR A 214 -2.71 13.23 -2.41
CA TYR A 214 -3.44 12.17 -1.74
C TYR A 214 -4.89 11.99 -2.22
N ASP A 215 -5.56 13.05 -2.69
CA ASP A 215 -6.91 12.95 -3.23
C ASP A 215 -6.96 12.12 -4.53
N VAL A 216 -5.97 12.31 -5.40
CA VAL A 216 -5.82 11.52 -6.64
C VAL A 216 -5.57 10.05 -6.31
N ILE A 217 -4.69 9.80 -5.33
CA ILE A 217 -4.35 8.44 -4.90
C ILE A 217 -5.55 7.73 -4.25
N ILE A 218 -6.33 8.44 -3.43
CA ILE A 218 -7.57 7.93 -2.85
C ILE A 218 -8.59 7.58 -3.93
N GLN A 219 -8.75 8.42 -4.95
CA GLN A 219 -9.63 8.12 -6.09
C GLN A 219 -9.18 6.85 -6.82
N HIS A 220 -7.87 6.68 -7.03
CA HIS A 220 -7.33 5.45 -7.63
C HIS A 220 -7.61 4.22 -6.77
N ARG A 221 -7.49 4.33 -5.43
CA ARG A 221 -7.84 3.25 -4.51
C ARG A 221 -9.30 2.82 -4.65
N ALA A 222 -10.22 3.77 -4.79
CA ALA A 222 -11.63 3.49 -5.00
C ALA A 222 -11.85 2.71 -6.31
N ASN A 223 -11.20 3.15 -7.40
CA ASN A 223 -11.25 2.47 -8.70
C ASN A 223 -10.70 1.04 -8.62
N ARG A 224 -9.56 0.84 -7.94
CA ARG A 224 -8.92 -0.47 -7.78
C ARG A 224 -9.76 -1.41 -6.92
N ARG A 225 -10.32 -0.92 -5.81
CA ARG A 225 -11.27 -1.69 -5.00
C ARG A 225 -12.46 -2.13 -5.82
N GLN A 226 -13.08 -1.22 -6.57
CA GLN A 226 -14.24 -1.55 -7.42
C GLN A 226 -13.89 -2.61 -8.46
N THR A 227 -12.70 -2.51 -9.06
CA THR A 227 -12.20 -3.53 -10.00
C THR A 227 -12.08 -4.88 -9.32
N SER A 228 -11.40 -4.98 -8.18
CA SER A 228 -11.25 -6.25 -7.47
C SER A 228 -12.61 -6.85 -7.06
N VAL A 229 -13.54 -6.03 -6.57
CA VAL A 229 -14.91 -6.49 -6.26
C VAL A 229 -15.61 -7.04 -7.52
N SER A 230 -15.45 -6.40 -8.67
CA SER A 230 -16.18 -6.77 -9.89
C SER A 230 -15.52 -7.84 -10.74
N THR A 231 -14.24 -8.16 -10.51
CA THR A 231 -13.49 -9.13 -11.33
C THR A 231 -12.93 -10.31 -10.54
N ASN A 232 -12.70 -10.18 -9.23
CA ASN A 232 -12.07 -11.22 -8.42
C ASN A 232 -13.07 -11.90 -7.48
N PRO A 233 -13.57 -13.12 -7.77
CA PRO A 233 -14.48 -13.84 -6.87
C PRO A 233 -13.85 -14.20 -5.52
N HIS A 234 -12.52 -14.13 -5.40
CA HIS A 234 -11.74 -14.33 -4.19
C HIS A 234 -11.30 -13.01 -3.54
N PHE A 235 -11.79 -11.85 -3.97
CA PHE A 235 -11.38 -10.57 -3.40
C PHE A 235 -11.53 -10.57 -1.87
N PHE A 236 -10.45 -10.31 -1.15
CA PHE A 236 -10.45 -10.25 0.31
C PHE A 236 -9.73 -9.01 0.83
N ASN A 237 -10.46 -8.16 1.55
CA ASN A 237 -9.95 -7.03 2.29
C ASN A 237 -9.74 -7.43 3.76
N GLY A 238 -8.61 -8.10 4.02
CA GLY A 238 -8.30 -8.69 5.32
C GLY A 238 -7.97 -7.66 6.42
N PRO A 239 -7.99 -8.07 7.71
CA PRO A 239 -7.73 -7.20 8.86
C PRO A 239 -6.36 -6.53 8.87
N PHE A 240 -5.31 -7.20 8.38
CA PHE A 240 -4.00 -6.56 8.20
C PHE A 240 -3.77 -6.14 6.76
N SER A 241 -3.80 -7.09 5.81
CA SER A 241 -3.47 -6.84 4.40
C SER A 241 -4.33 -5.72 3.79
N GLY A 242 -5.66 -5.78 3.97
CA GLY A 242 -6.61 -4.83 3.39
C GLY A 242 -6.89 -3.58 4.23
N PHE A 243 -6.90 -3.72 5.56
CA PHE A 243 -7.25 -2.62 6.46
C PHE A 243 -6.05 -1.80 6.95
N ILE A 244 -4.82 -2.33 6.87
CA ILE A 244 -3.60 -1.64 7.30
C ILE A 244 -2.55 -1.53 6.21
N ALA A 245 -2.08 -2.65 5.67
CA ALA A 245 -1.00 -2.62 4.69
C ALA A 245 -1.42 -1.89 3.41
N LEU A 246 -2.63 -2.17 2.90
CA LEU A 246 -3.18 -1.53 1.71
C LEU A 246 -3.32 0.00 1.85
N PRO A 247 -4.05 0.56 2.83
CA PRO A 247 -4.13 2.02 3.01
C PRO A 247 -2.77 2.68 3.23
N ALA A 248 -1.87 2.04 3.98
CA ALA A 248 -0.49 2.52 4.15
C ALA A 248 0.22 2.60 2.80
N ALA A 249 0.17 1.54 1.99
CA ALA A 249 0.78 1.50 0.66
C ALA A 249 0.26 2.60 -0.28
N TYR A 250 -1.05 2.88 -0.26
CA TYR A 250 -1.60 4.02 -1.01
C TYR A 250 -1.07 5.36 -0.48
N SER A 251 -1.06 5.56 0.83
CA SER A 251 -0.53 6.79 1.43
C SER A 251 0.94 7.02 1.06
N PHE A 252 1.74 5.95 1.01
CA PHE A 252 3.17 6.02 0.67
C PHE A 252 3.44 6.51 -0.74
N ILE A 253 2.52 6.30 -1.70
CA ILE A 253 2.70 6.81 -3.06
C ILE A 253 2.89 8.33 -3.02
N THR A 254 1.99 9.05 -2.37
CA THR A 254 2.13 10.51 -2.27
C THR A 254 3.11 10.94 -1.17
N ARG A 255 3.12 10.27 0.00
CA ARG A 255 3.92 10.72 1.15
C ARG A 255 5.41 10.44 0.99
N PHE A 256 5.78 9.34 0.31
CA PHE A 256 7.17 8.91 0.19
C PHE A 256 7.73 8.99 -1.22
N MET A 257 6.88 9.05 -2.25
CA MET A 257 7.32 9.21 -3.64
C MET A 257 7.05 10.61 -4.18
N SER A 258 6.99 11.62 -3.30
CA SER A 258 7.00 13.03 -3.71
C SER A 258 8.38 13.64 -3.44
N ASN A 259 8.87 14.47 -4.35
CA ASN A 259 10.12 15.21 -4.11
C ASN A 259 9.81 16.53 -3.39
N HIS A 260 10.57 16.85 -2.34
CA HIS A 260 10.30 18.01 -1.48
C HIS A 260 11.22 19.19 -1.80
N SER A 261 10.71 20.42 -1.64
CA SER A 261 11.50 21.65 -1.77
C SER A 261 11.02 22.73 -0.80
N ALA A 262 11.68 23.89 -0.79
CA ALA A 262 11.23 25.04 -0.01
C ALA A 262 9.89 25.59 -0.52
N GLU A 263 9.66 25.52 -1.82
CA GLU A 263 8.43 25.98 -2.50
C GLU A 263 7.30 24.94 -2.39
N ALA A 264 7.64 23.67 -2.26
CA ALA A 264 6.71 22.55 -2.11
C ALA A 264 7.11 21.63 -0.94
N PRO A 265 6.95 22.08 0.32
CA PRO A 265 7.35 21.29 1.50
C PRO A 265 6.50 20.04 1.70
N ASP A 266 5.27 20.01 1.18
CA ASP A 266 4.40 18.82 1.15
C ASP A 266 4.80 17.81 0.05
N GLY A 267 5.70 18.22 -0.85
CA GLY A 267 6.22 17.42 -1.94
C GLY A 267 5.37 17.46 -3.22
N VAL A 268 6.02 17.19 -4.35
CA VAL A 268 5.38 17.02 -5.65
C VAL A 268 5.68 15.62 -6.18
N LEU A 269 4.64 14.86 -6.47
CA LEU A 269 4.72 13.62 -7.24
C LEU A 269 4.18 13.88 -8.64
N ASN A 270 5.06 13.99 -9.62
CA ASN A 270 4.71 14.15 -11.03
C ASN A 270 4.83 12.82 -11.80
N HIS A 271 4.50 12.81 -13.09
CA HIS A 271 4.56 11.59 -13.92
C HIS A 271 5.96 10.99 -14.00
N GLU A 272 7.02 11.80 -14.00
CA GLU A 272 8.40 11.30 -14.09
C GLU A 272 8.83 10.60 -12.80
N VAL A 273 8.54 11.18 -11.63
CA VAL A 273 8.81 10.54 -10.33
C VAL A 273 7.98 9.26 -10.19
N LEU A 274 6.70 9.29 -10.58
CA LEU A 274 5.83 8.11 -10.54
C LEU A 274 6.39 6.99 -11.42
N LYS A 275 6.76 7.29 -12.67
CA LYS A 275 7.39 6.34 -13.59
C LYS A 275 8.69 5.76 -13.02
N SER A 276 9.53 6.62 -12.41
CA SER A 276 10.82 6.23 -11.85
C SER A 276 10.69 5.19 -10.73
N PHE A 277 9.83 5.43 -9.74
CA PHE A 277 9.63 4.47 -8.64
C PHE A 277 9.00 3.15 -9.10
N TYR A 278 8.16 3.19 -10.13
CA TYR A 278 7.46 2.01 -10.65
C TYR A 278 8.21 1.28 -11.78
N GLY A 279 9.37 1.78 -12.25
CA GLY A 279 10.14 1.15 -13.32
C GLY A 279 9.41 1.17 -14.67
N VAL A 280 8.72 2.27 -14.96
CA VAL A 280 7.97 2.47 -16.21
C VAL A 280 8.66 3.55 -17.04
N SER A 281 8.77 3.31 -18.34
CA SER A 281 9.31 4.28 -19.32
C SER A 281 8.29 4.60 -20.41
N GLY A 282 8.54 5.63 -21.22
CA GLY A 282 7.65 6.04 -22.30
C GLY A 282 6.61 7.08 -21.86
N SER A 283 5.57 7.24 -22.68
CA SER A 283 4.52 8.27 -22.52
C SER A 283 3.18 7.78 -23.07
N GLY A 284 2.06 8.19 -22.49
CA GLY A 284 0.71 7.84 -22.96
C GLY A 284 0.52 6.36 -23.32
N SER A 285 0.21 6.07 -24.59
CA SER A 285 0.01 4.70 -25.08
C SER A 285 1.28 3.87 -25.15
N SER A 286 2.46 4.50 -25.28
CA SER A 286 3.78 3.85 -25.39
C SER A 286 4.44 3.56 -24.05
N LEU A 287 3.72 3.73 -22.92
CA LEU A 287 4.23 3.32 -21.62
C LEU A 287 4.58 1.82 -21.62
N VAL A 288 5.77 1.49 -21.13
CA VAL A 288 6.29 0.12 -21.02
C VAL A 288 6.82 -0.09 -19.60
N TYR A 289 6.39 -1.18 -18.97
CA TYR A 289 6.99 -1.67 -17.74
C TYR A 289 8.25 -2.46 -18.06
N GLN A 290 9.38 -2.08 -17.46
CA GLN A 290 10.64 -2.80 -17.65
C GLN A 290 10.82 -3.81 -16.51
N GLN A 291 10.38 -5.05 -16.76
CA GLN A 291 10.51 -6.13 -15.79
C GLN A 291 11.95 -6.66 -15.74
N GLY A 292 12.47 -6.89 -14.55
CA GLY A 292 13.65 -7.74 -14.34
C GLY A 292 15.00 -7.04 -14.33
N TYR A 293 16.03 -7.84 -14.61
CA TYR A 293 17.44 -7.64 -14.24
C TYR A 293 18.29 -6.89 -15.28
N GLU A 294 17.75 -6.67 -16.48
CA GLU A 294 18.50 -6.17 -17.65
C GLU A 294 18.09 -4.75 -18.05
N ALA A 295 17.22 -4.11 -17.27
CA ALA A 295 16.67 -2.80 -17.59
C ALA A 295 17.50 -1.67 -16.98
N SER A 296 17.92 -0.71 -17.81
CA SER A 296 18.51 0.56 -17.39
C SER A 296 17.54 1.46 -16.59
N LEU A 297 16.25 1.06 -16.45
CA LEU A 297 15.17 1.78 -15.78
C LEU A 297 14.23 0.84 -14.98
N THR A 298 14.74 0.17 -13.94
CA THR A 298 13.89 -0.43 -12.88
C THR A 298 13.57 0.59 -11.78
N SER A 299 12.76 0.23 -10.76
CA SER A 299 12.43 1.10 -9.62
C SER A 299 13.66 1.88 -9.13
N ARG A 300 13.64 3.20 -9.27
CA ARG A 300 14.79 4.07 -9.03
C ARG A 300 14.37 5.25 -8.14
N ILE A 301 15.27 5.68 -7.27
CA ILE A 301 15.14 6.96 -6.57
C ILE A 301 15.58 8.04 -7.58
N PRO A 302 14.74 9.03 -7.92
CA PRO A 302 15.12 10.08 -8.86
C PRO A 302 16.41 10.79 -8.46
N ASP A 303 17.11 11.37 -9.43
CA ASP A 303 18.23 12.26 -9.13
C ASP A 303 17.71 13.54 -8.46
N ASN A 304 18.54 14.20 -7.65
CA ASN A 304 18.16 15.41 -6.88
C ASN A 304 16.93 15.17 -5.98
N TRP A 305 16.99 14.09 -5.19
CA TRP A 305 15.93 13.65 -4.29
C TRP A 305 16.02 14.27 -2.91
N TYR A 306 14.88 14.75 -2.39
CA TYR A 306 14.75 15.29 -1.05
C TYR A 306 13.60 14.61 -0.32
N LYS A 307 13.89 14.03 0.85
CA LYS A 307 12.89 13.39 1.70
C LYS A 307 11.97 14.42 2.36
N ARG A 308 10.90 13.93 3.01
CA ARG A 308 10.01 14.77 3.82
C ARG A 308 10.76 15.56 4.91
N PRO A 309 10.36 16.81 5.20
CA PRO A 309 10.96 17.59 6.30
C PRO A 309 10.57 17.10 7.71
N ILE A 310 9.43 16.42 7.82
CA ILE A 310 8.96 15.76 9.05
C ILE A 310 8.85 14.28 8.75
N ASP A 311 9.20 13.43 9.72
CA ASP A 311 9.01 12.00 9.56
C ASP A 311 7.50 11.63 9.60
N TYR A 312 7.08 10.72 8.73
CA TYR A 312 5.71 10.23 8.62
C TYR A 312 5.46 9.10 9.62
N SER A 313 4.98 9.48 10.80
CA SER A 313 4.73 8.59 11.95
C SER A 313 3.34 7.94 11.92
N ILE A 314 3.08 7.04 12.88
CA ILE A 314 1.77 6.39 13.03
C ILE A 314 0.62 7.39 13.21
N PRO A 315 0.75 8.49 14.01
CA PRO A 315 -0.27 9.53 14.07
C PRO A 315 -0.60 10.16 12.71
N LEU A 316 0.41 10.48 11.88
CA LEU A 316 0.18 11.04 10.54
C LEU A 316 -0.51 10.02 9.63
N TYR A 317 -0.10 8.75 9.72
CA TYR A 317 -0.79 7.65 9.04
C TYR A 317 -2.25 7.50 9.47
N ALA A 318 -2.55 7.63 10.76
CA ALA A 318 -3.91 7.55 11.28
C ALA A 318 -4.80 8.66 10.71
N VAL A 319 -4.27 9.88 10.60
CA VAL A 319 -4.98 11.02 10.00
C VAL A 319 -5.27 10.76 8.52
N ASP A 320 -4.32 10.23 7.76
CA ASP A 320 -4.51 9.85 6.35
C ASP A 320 -5.56 8.73 6.19
N LEU A 321 -5.48 7.69 7.03
CA LEU A 321 -6.45 6.60 7.06
C LEU A 321 -7.88 7.11 7.34
N LEU A 322 -8.03 7.98 8.34
CA LEU A 322 -9.31 8.61 8.67
C LEU A 322 -9.80 9.52 7.53
N TYR A 323 -8.93 10.31 6.93
CA TYR A 323 -9.28 11.17 5.81
C TYR A 323 -9.83 10.36 4.63
N ALA A 324 -9.12 9.30 4.24
CA ALA A 324 -9.54 8.41 3.18
C ALA A 324 -10.87 7.71 3.51
N GLY A 325 -11.02 7.21 4.75
CA GLY A 325 -12.24 6.55 5.21
C GLY A 325 -13.46 7.47 5.28
N LEU A 326 -13.28 8.75 5.64
CA LEU A 326 -14.38 9.73 5.64
C LEU A 326 -14.84 10.10 4.21
N LYS A 327 -13.94 10.03 3.22
CA LYS A 327 -14.29 10.22 1.81
C LYS A 327 -14.89 8.98 1.16
N HIS A 328 -14.37 7.82 1.52
CA HIS A 328 -14.74 6.51 0.99
C HIS A 328 -14.99 5.53 2.14
N PRO A 329 -16.18 5.54 2.76
CA PRO A 329 -16.50 4.68 3.89
C PRO A 329 -16.29 3.18 3.62
N GLU A 330 -16.38 2.75 2.36
CA GLU A 330 -16.10 1.39 1.93
C GLU A 330 -14.66 0.93 2.23
N PHE A 331 -13.71 1.86 2.39
CA PHE A 331 -12.34 1.55 2.80
C PHE A 331 -12.23 1.05 4.24
N LEU A 332 -13.25 1.30 5.05
CA LEU A 332 -13.32 0.90 6.46
C LEU A 332 -14.00 -0.47 6.65
N SER A 333 -14.27 -1.19 5.57
CA SER A 333 -14.83 -2.55 5.65
C SER A 333 -13.74 -3.61 5.74
N ILE A 334 -13.96 -4.63 6.57
CA ILE A 334 -13.22 -5.91 6.50
C ILE A 334 -14.17 -6.93 5.88
N GLY A 335 -13.67 -7.80 5.02
CA GLY A 335 -14.49 -8.81 4.35
C GLY A 335 -14.07 -8.98 2.89
N GLY A 336 -14.94 -9.54 2.07
CA GLY A 336 -14.58 -9.92 0.71
C GLY A 336 -15.74 -10.44 -0.11
N ASN A 337 -15.44 -10.81 -1.34
CA ASN A 337 -16.35 -11.56 -2.19
C ASN A 337 -16.53 -12.99 -1.63
N THR A 338 -17.73 -13.53 -1.78
CA THR A 338 -18.17 -14.83 -1.24
C THR A 338 -18.11 -15.94 -2.30
N GLY A 339 -17.08 -15.92 -3.15
CA GLY A 339 -16.87 -16.89 -4.23
C GLY A 339 -17.51 -16.53 -5.57
N LYS A 340 -18.08 -15.32 -5.68
CA LYS A 340 -18.58 -14.75 -6.93
C LYS A 340 -18.14 -13.30 -7.06
N VAL A 341 -17.99 -12.78 -8.27
CA VAL A 341 -17.79 -11.35 -8.47
C VAL A 341 -19.02 -10.57 -7.99
N ASN A 342 -18.83 -9.31 -7.57
CA ASN A 342 -19.87 -8.43 -7.05
C ASN A 342 -20.67 -9.03 -5.88
N SER A 343 -20.00 -9.78 -4.99
CA SER A 343 -20.64 -10.44 -3.85
C SER A 343 -20.01 -10.02 -2.52
N PHE A 344 -19.47 -8.80 -2.47
CA PHE A 344 -18.75 -8.29 -1.31
C PHE A 344 -19.67 -8.29 -0.09
N ALA A 345 -19.27 -9.03 0.95
CA ALA A 345 -19.92 -9.06 2.24
C ALA A 345 -18.92 -8.57 3.30
N GLY A 346 -19.28 -7.52 4.04
CA GLY A 346 -18.48 -7.03 5.15
C GLY A 346 -18.71 -7.83 6.42
N VAL A 347 -17.68 -7.98 7.24
CA VAL A 347 -17.77 -8.49 8.60
C VAL A 347 -18.05 -7.32 9.55
N ASN A 348 -18.91 -7.54 10.53
CA ASN A 348 -19.09 -6.57 11.61
C ASN A 348 -17.88 -6.65 12.56
N VAL A 349 -17.19 -5.51 12.73
CA VAL A 349 -16.02 -5.41 13.64
C VAL A 349 -16.36 -5.81 15.07
N GLY A 350 -17.61 -5.59 15.51
CA GLY A 350 -18.09 -6.04 16.82
C GLY A 350 -18.05 -7.56 16.97
N ASP A 351 -18.37 -8.30 15.91
CA ASP A 351 -18.38 -9.77 15.94
C ASP A 351 -16.96 -10.33 16.05
N ILE A 352 -16.01 -9.71 15.34
CA ILE A 352 -14.59 -10.06 15.39
C ILE A 352 -14.03 -9.78 16.79
N THR A 353 -14.37 -8.64 17.39
CA THR A 353 -13.68 -8.12 18.58
C THR A 353 -14.40 -8.35 19.90
N GLY A 354 -15.53 -9.06 19.88
CA GLY A 354 -16.40 -9.20 21.05
C GLY A 354 -17.00 -7.87 21.53
N GLY A 355 -17.17 -6.91 20.62
CA GLY A 355 -17.75 -5.59 20.88
C GLY A 355 -16.79 -4.51 21.37
N VAL A 356 -15.52 -4.86 21.66
CA VAL A 356 -14.48 -3.89 22.07
C VAL A 356 -14.35 -2.76 21.04
N TYR A 357 -14.29 -3.13 19.76
CA TYR A 357 -14.40 -2.20 18.65
C TYR A 357 -15.66 -2.49 17.84
N ASN A 358 -16.37 -1.45 17.44
CA ASN A 358 -17.61 -1.58 16.70
C ASN A 358 -17.85 -0.34 15.84
N SER A 359 -18.87 -0.37 14.99
CA SER A 359 -19.18 0.74 14.07
C SER A 359 -19.40 2.10 14.76
N VAL A 360 -19.78 2.12 16.04
CA VAL A 360 -20.03 3.34 16.81
C VAL A 360 -18.74 3.96 17.33
N ASN A 361 -17.82 3.13 17.85
CA ASN A 361 -16.60 3.61 18.52
C ASN A 361 -15.32 3.52 17.69
N LEU A 362 -15.32 2.81 16.55
CA LEU A 362 -14.11 2.53 15.78
C LEU A 362 -13.36 3.78 15.34
N LEU A 363 -14.09 4.85 14.99
CA LEU A 363 -13.50 6.12 14.53
C LEU A 363 -13.24 7.12 15.67
N GLN A 364 -13.44 6.73 16.93
CA GLN A 364 -13.21 7.59 18.09
C GLN A 364 -11.78 7.47 18.59
N GLY A 365 -11.10 8.60 18.76
CA GLY A 365 -9.73 8.63 19.27
C GLY A 365 -8.78 7.74 18.46
N ASN A 366 -8.01 6.90 19.15
CA ASN A 366 -7.05 5.98 18.54
C ASN A 366 -7.65 4.62 18.18
N ASN A 367 -8.96 4.39 18.37
CA ASN A 367 -9.58 3.06 18.27
C ASN A 367 -9.34 2.38 16.92
N LEU A 368 -9.35 3.14 15.83
CA LEU A 368 -9.10 2.60 14.48
C LEU A 368 -7.71 1.98 14.36
N VAL A 369 -6.70 2.69 14.87
CA VAL A 369 -5.29 2.28 14.86
C VAL A 369 -5.05 1.15 15.87
N CYS A 370 -5.70 1.23 17.03
CA CYS A 370 -5.65 0.21 18.06
C CYS A 370 -6.24 -1.12 17.60
N PHE A 371 -7.44 -1.08 17.02
CA PHE A 371 -8.08 -2.25 16.41
C PHE A 371 -7.17 -2.89 15.38
N ALA A 372 -6.64 -2.09 14.48
CA ALA A 372 -5.73 -2.53 13.44
C ALA A 372 -4.50 -3.28 13.94
N PHE A 373 -3.76 -2.71 14.90
CA PHE A 373 -2.55 -3.36 15.42
C PHE A 373 -2.88 -4.56 16.31
N GLN A 374 -3.95 -4.51 17.09
CA GLN A 374 -4.38 -5.65 17.89
C GLN A 374 -4.90 -6.78 17.01
N ALA A 375 -5.64 -6.49 15.94
CA ALA A 375 -6.05 -7.49 14.95
C ALA A 375 -4.84 -8.14 14.26
N ALA A 376 -3.81 -7.34 13.92
CA ALA A 376 -2.55 -7.84 13.39
C ALA A 376 -1.84 -8.79 14.36
N GLN A 377 -1.79 -8.45 15.65
CA GLN A 377 -1.25 -9.32 16.71
C GLN A 377 -2.00 -10.65 16.78
N GLN A 378 -3.33 -10.59 16.75
CA GLN A 378 -4.20 -11.77 16.86
C GLN A 378 -4.16 -12.64 15.60
N ALA A 379 -3.78 -12.09 14.44
CA ALA A 379 -3.56 -12.84 13.22
C ALA A 379 -2.22 -13.60 13.20
N ILE A 380 -1.25 -13.28 14.08
CA ILE A 380 0.08 -13.91 14.09
C ILE A 380 0.01 -15.45 14.14
N PRO A 381 -0.77 -16.09 15.02
CA PRO A 381 -0.84 -17.55 15.06
C PRO A 381 -1.30 -18.17 13.74
N ASP A 382 -2.31 -17.57 13.09
CA ASP A 382 -2.83 -18.05 11.80
C ASP A 382 -1.82 -17.82 10.67
N VAL A 383 -1.11 -16.70 10.69
CA VAL A 383 -0.05 -16.39 9.72
C VAL A 383 1.14 -17.35 9.83
N LEU A 384 1.45 -17.82 11.04
CA LEU A 384 2.54 -18.76 11.33
C LEU A 384 2.17 -20.24 11.14
N LYS A 385 0.88 -20.58 10.96
CA LYS A 385 0.47 -21.98 10.67
C LYS A 385 1.23 -22.52 9.45
N GLY A 386 1.97 -23.61 9.62
CA GLY A 386 2.77 -24.25 8.54
C GLY A 386 4.21 -23.74 8.40
N LEU A 387 4.64 -22.86 9.31
CA LEU A 387 6.02 -22.41 9.48
C LEU A 387 6.47 -22.86 10.88
N LEU A 388 7.67 -23.42 11.07
CA LEU A 388 8.30 -23.45 12.41
C LEU A 388 8.76 -22.04 12.79
N GLY A 389 7.90 -21.03 12.63
CA GLY A 389 8.06 -19.79 13.34
C GLY A 389 7.83 -20.13 14.80
N ASP A 390 8.86 -19.97 15.63
CA ASP A 390 8.69 -20.04 17.06
C ASP A 390 7.68 -18.96 17.45
N LEU A 391 6.44 -19.37 17.69
CA LEU A 391 5.34 -18.48 18.09
C LEU A 391 5.78 -17.66 19.30
N THR A 392 6.59 -18.24 20.19
CA THR A 392 7.20 -17.55 21.33
C THR A 392 8.15 -16.45 20.88
N ALA A 393 9.03 -16.70 19.90
CA ALA A 393 9.92 -15.68 19.36
C ALA A 393 9.17 -14.58 18.60
N ALA A 394 8.13 -14.94 17.82
CA ALA A 394 7.31 -13.98 17.11
C ALA A 394 6.51 -13.07 18.07
N LEU A 395 5.88 -13.68 19.08
CA LEU A 395 5.19 -12.95 20.15
C LEU A 395 6.17 -12.15 21.01
N GLY A 396 7.37 -12.65 21.26
CA GLY A 396 8.44 -11.96 21.98
C GLY A 396 8.94 -10.73 21.21
N LEU A 397 9.13 -10.85 19.89
CA LEU A 397 9.48 -9.73 19.02
C LEU A 397 8.37 -8.68 18.99
N TRP A 398 7.11 -9.12 18.86
CA TRP A 398 5.94 -8.24 18.93
C TRP A 398 5.88 -7.51 20.28
N THR A 399 6.01 -8.24 21.38
CA THR A 399 5.97 -7.70 22.74
C THR A 399 7.09 -6.68 22.95
N THR A 400 8.31 -6.99 22.51
CA THR A 400 9.47 -6.13 22.73
C THR A 400 9.48 -4.88 21.86
N LYS A 401 9.00 -4.97 20.61
CA LYS A 401 9.14 -3.90 19.61
C LYS A 401 7.85 -3.13 19.33
N ILE A 402 6.68 -3.76 19.48
CA ILE A 402 5.38 -3.20 19.08
C ILE A 402 4.55 -2.78 20.29
N THR A 403 4.51 -3.58 21.36
CA THR A 403 3.72 -3.24 22.56
C THR A 403 4.08 -1.88 23.18
N PRO A 404 5.35 -1.43 23.22
CA PRO A 404 5.68 -0.08 23.68
C PRO A 404 5.05 1.04 22.84
N ILE A 405 4.96 0.83 21.52
CA ILE A 405 4.31 1.77 20.59
C ILE A 405 2.80 1.82 20.88
N LEU A 406 2.16 0.66 21.07
CA LEU A 406 0.72 0.56 21.35
C LEU A 406 0.35 1.11 22.74
N SER A 407 1.24 0.98 23.72
CA SER A 407 1.03 1.50 25.07
C SER A 407 0.88 3.03 25.07
N GLY A 408 1.58 3.72 24.16
CA GLY A 408 1.44 5.16 23.96
C GLY A 408 0.11 5.60 23.35
N LEU A 409 -0.69 4.67 22.82
CA LEU A 409 -1.98 4.96 22.18
C LEU A 409 -3.20 4.76 23.09
N SER A 410 -3.00 4.24 24.32
CA SER A 410 -4.07 3.90 25.28
C SER A 410 -5.17 3.00 24.69
N CYS A 411 -4.76 1.99 23.93
CA CYS A 411 -5.68 1.08 23.25
C CYS A 411 -6.50 0.23 24.23
N PRO A 412 -7.85 0.15 24.07
CA PRO A 412 -8.67 -0.83 24.77
C PRO A 412 -8.14 -2.25 24.54
N GLU A 413 -8.11 -3.08 25.58
CA GLU A 413 -7.61 -4.46 25.44
C GLU A 413 -8.59 -5.31 24.65
N LEU A 414 -8.08 -5.98 23.61
CA LEU A 414 -8.84 -6.94 22.82
C LEU A 414 -8.79 -8.32 23.48
N THR A 415 -9.82 -8.65 24.23
CA THR A 415 -9.91 -9.92 24.98
C THR A 415 -10.44 -11.08 24.14
N LYS A 416 -11.07 -10.79 23.00
CA LYS A 416 -11.58 -11.78 22.04
C LYS A 416 -11.24 -11.36 20.61
N TYR A 417 -10.77 -12.31 19.81
CA TYR A 417 -10.64 -12.17 18.37
C TYR A 417 -11.17 -13.42 17.66
N ASP A 418 -12.30 -13.30 16.98
CA ASP A 418 -12.91 -14.41 16.25
C ASP A 418 -12.50 -14.39 14.77
N GLY A 419 -11.45 -15.15 14.44
CA GLY A 419 -11.00 -15.33 13.05
C GLY A 419 -11.87 -16.28 12.22
N SER A 420 -12.75 -17.06 12.86
CA SER A 420 -13.56 -18.07 12.14
C SER A 420 -14.56 -17.45 11.17
N VAL A 421 -14.96 -16.20 11.43
CA VAL A 421 -15.82 -15.39 10.56
C VAL A 421 -15.24 -15.20 9.15
N PHE A 422 -13.92 -15.31 8.98
CA PHE A 422 -13.28 -15.17 7.68
C PHE A 422 -13.42 -16.41 6.80
N GLY A 423 -13.79 -17.56 7.37
CA GLY A 423 -13.94 -18.82 6.62
C GLY A 423 -15.00 -18.77 5.51
N THR A 424 -15.90 -17.79 5.52
CA THR A 424 -16.89 -17.59 4.45
C THR A 424 -16.29 -16.98 3.18
N TYR A 425 -15.08 -16.40 3.25
CA TYR A 425 -14.41 -15.77 2.12
C TYR A 425 -13.38 -16.74 1.56
N PRO A 426 -13.56 -17.22 0.31
CA PRO A 426 -12.62 -18.17 -0.28
C PRO A 426 -11.24 -17.57 -0.56
N GLY A 427 -11.09 -16.25 -0.54
CA GLY A 427 -9.80 -15.57 -0.62
C GLY A 427 -9.06 -15.42 0.71
N SER A 428 -9.71 -15.65 1.85
CA SER A 428 -9.12 -15.37 3.17
C SER A 428 -7.90 -16.24 3.54
N GLY A 429 -7.67 -17.33 2.81
CA GLY A 429 -6.54 -18.23 3.04
C GLY A 429 -5.21 -17.66 2.53
N GLY A 430 -4.16 -17.75 3.36
CA GLY A 430 -2.79 -17.35 3.00
C GLY A 430 -1.90 -18.52 2.51
N GLY A 431 -2.50 -19.52 1.87
CA GLY A 431 -1.78 -20.65 1.27
C GLY A 431 -1.05 -20.24 -0.02
N ALA A 432 -0.09 -21.05 -0.48
CA ALA A 432 0.53 -20.85 -1.78
C ALA A 432 -0.54 -20.94 -2.88
N LEU A 433 -0.62 -19.90 -3.71
CA LEU A 433 -1.48 -19.80 -4.89
C LEU A 433 -0.76 -20.26 -6.16
#